data_AF-A0A0D2UBW2-F1
#
_entry.id   AF-A0A0D2UBW2-F1
#
_cell.length_a   1.000
_cell.length_b   1.000
_cell.length_c   1.000
_cell.angle_alpha   90.00
_cell.angle_beta   90.00
_cell.angle_gamma   90.00
#
_symmetry.space_group_name_H-M   'P 1'
#
loop_
_entity.id
_entity.type
_entity.pdbx_description
1 polymer ?
#
loop_
_entity_poly.entity_id
_entity_poly.type
_entity_poly.pdbx_seq_one_letter_code
_entity_poly.pdbx_strand_id
1 'polypeptide(L)'
;MACKDFHACKWPGNLSNRDTSLALYFDLMNEKNQNTVKRIQSTCSQIITFSHFVPRQELCPEKRMLFYPNLPKVIGSDWLEDRIRSIHGVESSSFACHVFGHTHFCWDAVVDGIRYVQAPLAYPRERKRRMNGGETWLPFCIYLDGEFGAKVMPCYWSDYYAINPRTPSNMELAPWVARFYNLI
;
A
#
# COMPACT_ATOMS: atom_id res chain seq x y z
N MET A 1 8.52 10.84 10.62
CA MET A 1 8.85 11.06 9.20
C MET A 1 8.58 12.53 8.91
N ALA A 2 9.59 13.27 8.49
CA ALA A 2 9.39 14.60 7.92
C ALA A 2 9.52 14.42 6.41
N CYS A 3 8.50 14.80 5.63
CA CYS A 3 8.65 14.95 4.18
C CYS A 3 9.51 16.19 3.95
N LYS A 4 10.82 16.07 4.19
CA LYS A 4 11.75 17.21 4.27
C LYS A 4 11.76 18.04 3.00
N ASP A 5 11.53 17.39 1.87
CA ASP A 5 11.60 18.03 0.55
C ASP A 5 10.26 18.61 0.12
N PHE A 6 9.17 18.34 0.85
CA PHE A 6 7.83 18.86 0.53
C PHE A 6 7.80 20.40 0.48
N HIS A 7 8.54 21.06 1.38
CA HIS A 7 8.65 22.51 1.39
C HIS A 7 9.45 23.08 0.21
N ALA A 8 10.28 22.26 -0.45
CA ALA A 8 11.07 22.65 -1.62
C ALA A 8 10.33 22.39 -2.95
N CYS A 9 9.29 21.54 -2.95
CA CYS A 9 8.49 21.28 -4.13
C CYS A 9 7.67 22.51 -4.55
N LYS A 10 7.88 22.98 -5.77
CA LYS A 10 7.07 24.01 -6.42
C LYS A 10 6.33 23.40 -7.60
N TRP A 11 5.02 23.58 -7.63
CA TRP A 11 4.16 23.06 -8.69
C TRP A 11 3.70 24.19 -9.61
N PRO A 12 3.40 23.89 -10.89
CA PRO A 12 2.64 24.80 -11.75
C PRO A 12 1.35 25.30 -11.07
N GLY A 13 0.91 26.51 -11.41
CA GLY A 13 -0.18 27.18 -10.68
C GLY A 13 -1.54 26.47 -10.72
N ASN A 14 -1.73 25.51 -11.63
CA ASN A 14 -2.92 24.66 -11.70
C ASN A 14 -2.83 23.38 -10.85
N LEU A 15 -1.73 23.15 -10.14
CA LEU A 15 -1.50 21.99 -9.27
C LEU A 15 -1.27 22.44 -7.83
N SER A 16 -1.81 21.69 -6.88
CA SER A 16 -1.90 22.10 -5.47
C SER A 16 -1.66 20.93 -4.53
N ASN A 17 -0.91 21.20 -3.45
CA ASN A 17 -0.72 20.25 -2.36
C ASN A 17 -1.94 20.14 -1.42
N ARG A 18 -2.99 20.95 -1.65
CA ARG A 18 -4.16 21.04 -0.77
C ARG A 18 -5.37 20.26 -1.28
N ASP A 19 -5.27 19.68 -2.46
CA ASP A 19 -6.32 18.90 -3.12
C ASP A 19 -5.71 17.70 -3.85
N THR A 20 -6.52 17.00 -4.64
CA THR A 20 -6.14 15.79 -5.36
C THR A 20 -5.50 16.05 -6.72
N SER A 21 -5.26 17.32 -7.13
CA SER A 21 -4.76 17.66 -8.46
C SER A 21 -3.40 17.04 -8.77
N LEU A 22 -2.51 16.97 -7.79
CA LEU A 22 -1.20 16.31 -7.95
C LEU A 22 -1.36 14.80 -8.14
N ALA A 23 -2.20 14.17 -7.34
CA ALA A 23 -2.46 12.73 -7.45
C ALA A 23 -3.03 12.39 -8.83
N LEU A 24 -4.01 13.16 -9.31
CA LEU A 24 -4.56 13.03 -10.64
C LEU A 24 -3.51 13.27 -11.74
N TYR A 25 -2.70 14.33 -11.60
CA TYR A 25 -1.66 14.65 -12.58
C TYR A 25 -0.68 13.49 -12.77
N PHE A 26 -0.14 12.94 -11.68
CA PHE A 26 0.78 11.81 -11.73
C PHE A 26 0.11 10.52 -12.21
N ASP A 27 -1.15 10.31 -11.85
CA ASP A 27 -1.92 9.17 -12.34
C ASP A 27 -2.10 9.23 -13.86
N LEU A 28 -2.50 10.39 -14.41
CA LEU A 28 -2.70 10.64 -15.84
C LEU A 28 -1.42 10.44 -16.68
N MET A 29 -0.23 10.54 -16.08
CA MET A 29 1.02 10.22 -16.79
C MET A 29 1.09 8.75 -17.24
N ASN A 30 0.27 7.87 -16.65
CA ASN A 30 0.15 6.47 -17.06
C ASN A 30 -0.72 6.27 -18.30
N GLU A 31 -1.49 7.27 -18.76
CA GLU A 31 -2.39 7.11 -19.91
C GLU A 31 -1.67 6.78 -21.21
N LYS A 32 -0.39 7.17 -21.34
CA LYS A 32 0.45 6.74 -22.46
C LYS A 32 0.57 5.21 -22.60
N ASN A 33 0.29 4.46 -21.54
CA ASN A 33 0.37 3.01 -21.50
C ASN A 33 -0.97 2.31 -21.79
N GLN A 34 -2.07 3.05 -22.05
CA GLN A 34 -3.42 2.47 -22.22
C GLN A 34 -3.47 1.31 -23.23
N ASN A 35 -2.84 1.47 -24.40
CA ASN A 35 -2.85 0.44 -25.44
C ASN A 35 -2.10 -0.84 -24.98
N THR A 36 -0.99 -0.67 -24.26
CA THR A 36 -0.23 -1.78 -23.69
C THR A 36 -1.05 -2.51 -22.63
N VAL A 37 -1.74 -1.77 -21.75
CA VAL A 37 -2.63 -2.33 -20.72
C VAL A 37 -3.75 -3.12 -21.36
N LYS A 38 -4.47 -2.56 -22.35
CA LYS A 38 -5.53 -3.28 -23.09
C LYS A 38 -5.02 -4.57 -23.73
N ARG A 39 -3.82 -4.53 -24.33
CA ARG A 39 -3.21 -5.73 -24.90
C ARG A 39 -2.97 -6.79 -23.82
N ILE A 40 -2.36 -6.43 -22.70
CA ILE A 40 -2.11 -7.33 -21.57
C ILE A 40 -3.44 -7.94 -21.08
N GLN A 41 -4.46 -7.11 -20.87
CA GLN A 41 -5.80 -7.57 -20.46
C GLN A 41 -6.43 -8.57 -21.45
N SER A 42 -6.15 -8.42 -22.75
CA SER A 42 -6.67 -9.34 -23.78
C SER A 42 -5.86 -10.62 -23.95
N THR A 43 -4.59 -10.66 -23.51
CA THR A 43 -3.66 -11.77 -23.78
C THR A 43 -3.21 -12.53 -22.54
N CYS A 44 -3.37 -11.96 -21.35
CA CYS A 44 -2.86 -12.51 -20.10
C CYS A 44 -4.02 -12.83 -19.15
N SER A 45 -4.02 -14.04 -18.60
CA SER A 45 -4.97 -14.47 -17.57
C SER A 45 -4.61 -13.98 -16.17
N GLN A 46 -3.34 -13.62 -15.95
CA GLN A 46 -2.80 -13.12 -14.69
C GLN A 46 -2.10 -11.78 -14.92
N ILE A 47 -2.44 -10.81 -14.08
CA ILE A 47 -1.87 -9.48 -14.16
C ILE A 47 -1.32 -9.13 -12.78
N ILE A 48 -0.08 -8.65 -12.75
CA ILE A 48 0.52 -8.03 -11.58
C ILE A 48 0.68 -6.55 -11.89
N THR A 49 -0.02 -5.70 -11.14
CA THR A 49 0.25 -4.26 -11.14
C THR A 49 1.13 -3.91 -9.96
N PHE A 50 1.84 -2.79 -10.05
CA PHE A 50 2.63 -2.31 -8.92
C PHE A 50 2.61 -0.80 -8.82
N SER A 51 2.81 -0.31 -7.61
CA SER A 51 2.98 1.11 -7.31
C SER A 51 3.93 1.27 -6.12
N HIS A 52 4.50 2.46 -5.92
CA HIS A 52 5.25 2.72 -4.70
C HIS A 52 4.32 3.02 -3.52
N PHE A 53 3.28 3.81 -3.76
CA PHE A 53 2.34 4.29 -2.75
C PHE A 53 1.26 3.25 -2.42
N VAL A 54 0.62 3.39 -1.27
CA VAL A 54 -0.45 2.50 -0.83
C VAL A 54 -1.74 2.85 -1.57
N PRO A 55 -2.38 1.91 -2.28
CA PRO A 55 -3.56 2.25 -3.08
C PRO A 55 -4.82 2.42 -2.24
N ARG A 56 -4.92 1.75 -1.08
CA ARG A 56 -6.11 1.78 -0.21
C ARG A 56 -5.77 2.10 1.22
N GLN A 57 -6.60 2.92 1.86
CA GLN A 57 -6.44 3.27 3.27
C GLN A 57 -6.46 2.05 4.20
N GLU A 58 -7.24 1.02 3.85
CA GLU A 58 -7.34 -0.23 4.61
C GLU A 58 -6.02 -1.01 4.66
N LEU A 59 -5.13 -0.80 3.69
CA LEU A 59 -3.80 -1.43 3.62
C LEU A 59 -2.73 -0.71 4.46
N CYS A 60 -3.16 0.23 5.31
CA CYS A 60 -2.34 0.90 6.30
C CYS A 60 -2.97 0.72 7.69
N PRO A 61 -2.21 0.53 8.78
CA PRO A 61 -2.79 0.50 10.12
C PRO A 61 -3.48 1.82 10.47
N GLU A 62 -4.49 1.74 11.34
CA GLU A 62 -5.23 2.90 11.81
C GLU A 62 -4.32 3.93 12.48
N LYS A 63 -4.63 5.21 12.26
CA LYS A 63 -3.85 6.34 12.78
C LYS A 63 -3.52 6.21 14.28
N ARG A 64 -4.46 5.73 15.09
CA ARG A 64 -4.31 5.52 16.55
C ARG A 64 -3.23 4.51 16.93
N MET A 65 -2.82 3.67 15.99
CA MET A 65 -1.82 2.61 16.17
C MET A 65 -0.44 3.01 15.62
N LEU A 66 -0.31 4.16 14.97
CA LEU A 66 0.90 4.61 14.30
C LEU A 66 1.75 5.53 15.19
N PHE A 67 3.07 5.31 15.19
CA PHE A 67 4.03 6.26 15.78
C PHE A 67 4.11 7.58 15.00
N TYR A 68 3.77 7.56 13.70
CA TYR A 68 3.73 8.74 12.84
C TYR A 68 2.29 8.98 12.36
N PRO A 69 1.46 9.73 13.10
CA PRO A 69 0.03 9.84 12.84
C PRO A 69 -0.33 10.63 11.56
N ASN A 70 0.64 11.33 10.96
CA ASN A 70 0.46 12.02 9.69
C ASN A 70 0.74 11.14 8.47
N LEU A 71 1.26 9.91 8.65
CA LEU A 71 1.55 9.00 7.55
C LEU A 71 0.32 8.79 6.64
N PRO A 72 -0.90 8.46 7.14
CA PRO A 72 -2.06 8.26 6.28
C PRO A 72 -2.44 9.45 5.38
N LYS A 73 -1.95 10.66 5.67
CA LYS A 73 -2.22 11.86 4.87
C LYS A 73 -1.38 11.96 3.59
N VAL A 74 -0.33 11.15 3.43
CA VAL A 74 0.68 11.34 2.37
C VAL A 74 1.07 10.05 1.65
N ILE A 75 0.37 8.94 1.87
CA ILE A 75 0.80 7.61 1.40
C ILE A 75 -0.09 6.99 0.33
N GLY A 76 -1.19 7.62 -0.08
CA GLY A 76 -2.16 7.00 -0.99
C GLY A 76 -2.86 7.96 -1.93
N SER A 77 -3.66 7.40 -2.83
CA SER A 77 -4.34 8.10 -3.91
C SER A 77 -5.59 7.32 -4.35
N ASP A 78 -6.76 7.95 -4.33
CA ASP A 78 -8.00 7.34 -4.85
C ASP A 78 -7.88 7.05 -6.36
N TRP A 79 -7.24 7.95 -7.12
CA TRP A 79 -6.97 7.76 -8.55
C TRP A 79 -6.12 6.51 -8.84
N LEU A 80 -5.19 6.18 -7.93
CA LEU A 80 -4.37 4.99 -8.06
C LEU A 80 -5.23 3.72 -7.88
N GLU A 81 -6.11 3.69 -6.89
CA GLU A 81 -7.03 2.57 -6.70
C GLU A 81 -8.00 2.43 -7.87
N ASP A 82 -8.57 3.54 -8.35
CA ASP A 82 -9.45 3.53 -9.53
C ASP A 82 -8.73 2.95 -10.76
N ARG A 83 -7.45 3.32 -10.97
CA ARG A 83 -6.65 2.75 -12.05
C ARG A 83 -6.42 1.26 -11.85
N ILE A 84 -6.05 0.82 -10.65
CA ILE A 84 -5.85 -0.61 -10.34
C ILE A 84 -7.13 -1.40 -10.63
N ARG A 85 -8.30 -0.86 -10.25
CA ARG A 85 -9.61 -1.45 -10.51
C ARG A 85 -9.96 -1.47 -12.00
N SER A 86 -9.60 -0.44 -12.75
CA SER A 86 -9.78 -0.42 -14.21
C SER A 86 -8.94 -1.50 -14.93
N ILE A 87 -7.80 -1.88 -14.35
CA ILE A 87 -6.90 -2.90 -14.90
C ILE A 87 -7.37 -4.31 -14.54
N HIS A 88 -7.72 -4.54 -13.28
CA HIS A 88 -8.03 -5.88 -12.76
C HIS A 88 -9.52 -6.25 -12.86
N GLY A 89 -10.40 -5.27 -13.01
CA GLY A 89 -11.85 -5.48 -12.94
C GLY A 89 -12.41 -5.46 -11.52
N VAL A 90 -13.74 -5.41 -11.41
CA VAL A 90 -14.49 -5.34 -10.14
C VAL A 90 -14.95 -6.74 -9.69
N GLU A 91 -15.00 -7.72 -10.60
CA GLU A 91 -15.37 -9.10 -10.27
C GLU A 91 -14.15 -9.89 -9.78
N SER A 92 -14.38 -10.81 -8.84
CA SER A 92 -13.35 -11.60 -8.15
C SER A 92 -12.48 -12.40 -9.13
N SER A 93 -11.37 -11.81 -9.56
CA SER A 93 -10.31 -12.52 -10.25
C SER A 93 -9.36 -13.07 -9.21
N SER A 94 -9.36 -14.39 -9.02
CA SER A 94 -8.33 -15.10 -8.25
C SER A 94 -6.90 -14.89 -8.81
N PHE A 95 -6.79 -14.17 -9.93
CA PHE A 95 -5.61 -13.86 -10.69
C PHE A 95 -5.25 -12.36 -10.72
N ALA A 96 -5.84 -11.54 -9.83
CA ALA A 96 -5.47 -10.13 -9.66
C ALA A 96 -4.50 -9.90 -8.48
N CYS A 97 -3.34 -9.33 -8.76
CA CYS A 97 -2.35 -8.96 -7.74
C CYS A 97 -1.87 -7.52 -7.91
N HIS A 98 -1.74 -6.79 -6.80
CA HIS A 98 -1.11 -5.48 -6.73
C HIS A 98 0.03 -5.46 -5.71
N VAL A 99 1.22 -5.09 -6.15
CA VAL A 99 2.41 -4.94 -5.30
C VAL A 99 2.62 -3.48 -4.94
N PHE A 100 2.76 -3.18 -3.66
CA PHE A 100 2.90 -1.80 -3.18
C PHE A 100 3.99 -1.66 -2.12
N GLY A 101 4.26 -0.42 -1.69
CA GLY A 101 5.35 -0.12 -0.76
C GLY A 101 5.11 1.13 0.11
N HIS A 102 6.21 1.85 0.33
CA HIS A 102 6.27 3.12 1.05
C HIS A 102 6.06 3.07 2.57
N THR A 103 5.08 2.33 3.10
CA THR A 103 4.74 2.39 4.55
C THR A 103 5.62 1.55 5.47
N HIS A 104 6.44 0.66 4.92
CA HIS A 104 7.31 -0.26 5.67
C HIS A 104 6.59 -1.31 6.54
N PHE A 105 5.26 -1.37 6.48
CA PHE A 105 4.45 -2.44 7.10
C PHE A 105 4.35 -3.64 6.16
N CYS A 106 4.73 -4.84 6.59
CA CYS A 106 4.45 -6.01 5.76
C CYS A 106 2.93 -6.20 5.64
N TRP A 107 2.46 -6.49 4.44
CA TRP A 107 1.06 -6.70 4.13
C TRP A 107 0.89 -7.79 3.09
N ASP A 108 -0.03 -8.71 3.33
CA ASP A 108 -0.52 -9.64 2.31
C ASP A 108 -1.98 -9.94 2.65
N ALA A 109 -2.90 -9.44 1.82
CA ALA A 109 -4.33 -9.60 2.03
C ALA A 109 -5.08 -9.50 0.70
N VAL A 110 -6.21 -10.19 0.61
CA VAL A 110 -7.16 -10.01 -0.49
C VAL A 110 -8.20 -8.99 -0.07
N VAL A 111 -8.36 -7.92 -0.83
CA VAL A 111 -9.38 -6.89 -0.59
C VAL A 111 -10.19 -6.68 -1.86
N ASP A 112 -11.49 -6.94 -1.77
CA ASP A 112 -12.44 -6.92 -2.89
C ASP A 112 -11.91 -7.68 -4.12
N GLY A 113 -11.41 -8.89 -3.91
CA GLY A 113 -10.96 -9.77 -5.01
C GLY A 113 -9.57 -9.47 -5.59
N ILE A 114 -8.82 -8.47 -5.10
CA ILE A 114 -7.43 -8.22 -5.50
C ILE A 114 -6.50 -8.56 -4.34
N ARG A 115 -5.45 -9.36 -4.59
CA ARG A 115 -4.39 -9.59 -3.60
C ARG A 115 -3.44 -8.40 -3.57
N TYR A 116 -3.31 -7.76 -2.42
CA TYR A 116 -2.37 -6.67 -2.19
C TYR A 116 -1.18 -7.15 -1.38
N VAL A 117 0.02 -7.01 -1.93
CA VAL A 117 1.27 -7.48 -1.32
C VAL A 117 2.24 -6.32 -1.11
N GLN A 118 2.76 -6.21 0.10
CA GLN A 118 3.87 -5.34 0.45
C GLN A 118 4.88 -6.13 1.29
N ALA A 119 6.07 -6.34 0.73
CA ALA A 119 7.23 -6.97 1.39
C ALA A 119 8.41 -5.98 1.43
N PRO A 120 8.36 -4.90 2.25
CA PRO A 120 9.31 -3.81 2.16
C PRO A 120 10.68 -4.24 2.70
N LEU A 121 11.79 -3.71 2.21
CA LEU A 121 13.09 -3.94 2.88
C LEU A 121 13.16 -3.21 4.24
N ALA A 122 12.61 -1.99 4.32
CA ALA A 122 12.64 -1.10 5.48
C ALA A 122 14.06 -0.73 6.00
N TYR A 123 14.14 0.16 6.98
CA TYR A 123 15.43 0.57 7.55
C TYR A 123 16.05 -0.57 8.40
N PRO A 124 17.39 -0.62 8.56
CA PRO A 124 18.06 -1.63 9.40
C PRO A 124 17.45 -1.81 10.81
N ARG A 125 17.07 -0.70 11.47
CA ARG A 125 16.43 -0.74 12.79
C ARG A 125 15.00 -1.31 12.77
N GLU A 126 14.29 -1.10 11.67
CA GLU A 126 12.92 -1.62 11.47
C GLU A 126 12.96 -3.11 11.13
N ARG A 127 13.93 -3.56 10.33
CA ARG A 127 14.16 -4.97 10.01
C ARG A 127 14.32 -5.84 11.26
N LYS A 128 15.10 -5.37 12.24
CA LYS A 128 15.32 -6.05 13.53
C LYS A 128 14.03 -6.27 14.35
N ARG A 129 12.98 -5.50 14.09
CA ARG A 129 11.71 -5.54 14.85
C ARG A 129 10.60 -6.32 14.15
N ARG A 130 10.84 -6.85 12.95
CA ARG A 130 9.85 -7.68 12.27
C ARG A 130 9.82 -9.06 12.88
N MET A 131 8.63 -9.66 12.94
CA MET A 131 8.41 -10.98 13.53
C MET A 131 9.23 -12.11 12.89
N ASN A 132 9.91 -11.90 11.76
CA ASN A 132 10.78 -12.88 11.09
C ASN A 132 12.18 -12.35 10.68
N GLY A 133 12.78 -11.41 11.43
CA GLY A 133 14.25 -11.23 11.42
C GLY A 133 14.93 -10.68 10.15
N GLY A 134 14.22 -10.34 9.07
CA GLY A 134 14.69 -9.44 8.00
C GLY A 134 15.90 -9.86 7.14
N GLU A 135 16.59 -10.97 7.46
CA GLU A 135 17.78 -11.44 6.72
C GLU A 135 17.47 -12.61 5.77
N THR A 136 16.53 -13.49 6.11
CA THR A 136 16.14 -14.66 5.28
C THR A 136 14.85 -14.46 4.48
N TRP A 137 14.28 -13.26 4.51
CA TRP A 137 12.91 -12.98 4.06
C TRP A 137 12.81 -12.43 2.63
N LEU A 138 13.93 -12.21 1.95
CA LEU A 138 13.97 -11.65 0.61
C LEU A 138 14.93 -12.44 -0.28
N PRO A 139 14.59 -12.62 -1.57
CA PRO A 139 13.39 -12.09 -2.26
C PRO A 139 12.10 -12.87 -1.94
N PHE A 140 10.98 -12.16 -1.79
CA PHE A 140 9.65 -12.78 -1.69
C PHE A 140 9.13 -13.12 -3.09
N CYS A 141 8.88 -14.40 -3.35
CA CYS A 141 8.37 -14.87 -4.62
C CYS A 141 6.84 -14.69 -4.69
N ILE A 142 6.39 -13.81 -5.58
CA ILE A 142 4.97 -13.52 -5.80
C ILE A 142 4.36 -14.43 -6.87
N TYR A 143 5.18 -14.82 -7.85
CA TYR A 143 4.76 -15.58 -9.02
C TYR A 143 5.85 -16.58 -9.42
N LEU A 144 5.46 -17.84 -9.60
CA LEU A 144 6.32 -18.93 -10.02
C LEU A 144 5.50 -19.95 -10.81
N ASP A 145 6.04 -20.46 -11.91
CA ASP A 145 5.48 -21.59 -12.67
C ASP A 145 4.00 -21.46 -13.09
N GLY A 146 3.56 -20.26 -13.47
CA GLY A 146 2.18 -20.05 -13.94
C GLY A 146 1.18 -19.70 -12.83
N GLU A 147 1.63 -19.61 -11.57
CA GLU A 147 0.75 -19.39 -10.43
C GLU A 147 1.28 -18.28 -9.52
N PHE A 148 0.36 -17.54 -8.91
CA PHE A 148 0.74 -16.73 -7.75
C PHE A 148 1.06 -17.66 -6.58
N GLY A 149 2.03 -17.28 -5.76
CA GLY A 149 2.36 -18.05 -4.56
C GLY A 149 1.10 -18.29 -3.72
N ALA A 150 0.63 -19.54 -3.66
CA ALA A 150 -0.71 -19.89 -3.18
C ALA A 150 -0.98 -19.51 -1.71
N LYS A 151 0.08 -19.29 -0.93
CA LYS A 151 -0.01 -18.92 0.48
C LYS A 151 0.12 -17.41 0.66
N VAL A 152 -0.93 -16.80 1.23
CA VAL A 152 -0.87 -15.45 1.80
C VAL A 152 0.20 -15.46 2.90
N MET A 153 1.14 -14.53 2.82
CA MET A 153 2.20 -14.42 3.82
C MET A 153 1.63 -14.01 5.17
N PRO A 154 2.07 -14.65 6.28
CA PRO A 154 1.76 -14.16 7.60
C PRO A 154 2.44 -12.79 7.79
N CYS A 155 1.63 -11.77 7.94
CA CYS A 155 2.05 -10.39 8.14
C CYS A 155 1.25 -9.82 9.29
N TYR A 156 1.92 -9.36 10.35
CA TYR A 156 1.27 -8.94 11.60
C TYR A 156 0.02 -8.08 11.41
N TRP A 157 0.07 -7.07 10.54
CA TRP A 157 -1.05 -6.16 10.35
C TRP A 157 -2.21 -6.76 9.55
N SER A 158 -1.94 -7.50 8.47
CA SER A 158 -3.03 -8.17 7.74
C SER A 158 -3.61 -9.33 8.57
N ASP A 159 -2.79 -10.08 9.30
CA ASP A 159 -3.24 -11.12 10.24
C ASP A 159 -4.09 -10.52 11.37
N TYR A 160 -3.66 -9.38 11.92
CA TYR A 160 -4.41 -8.65 12.93
C TYR A 160 -5.78 -8.22 12.39
N TYR A 161 -5.85 -7.60 11.22
CA TYR A 161 -7.11 -7.12 10.63
C TYR A 161 -7.99 -8.24 10.04
N ALA A 162 -7.46 -9.45 9.85
CA ALA A 162 -8.25 -10.61 9.45
C ALA A 162 -9.23 -11.07 10.54
N ILE A 163 -8.91 -10.81 11.81
CA ILE A 163 -9.74 -11.21 12.96
C ILE A 163 -10.22 -10.03 13.81
N ASN A 164 -9.61 -8.85 13.65
CA ASN A 164 -10.03 -7.63 14.35
C ASN A 164 -10.63 -6.65 13.34
N PRO A 165 -11.91 -6.27 13.48
CA PRO A 165 -12.52 -5.29 12.61
C PRO A 165 -11.82 -3.94 12.78
N ARG A 166 -11.84 -3.16 11.70
CA ARG A 166 -11.37 -1.78 11.71
C ARG A 166 -12.37 -0.91 12.49
N THR A 167 -11.83 -0.01 13.31
CA THR A 167 -12.52 1.00 14.12
C THR A 167 -11.95 2.39 13.83
N PRO A 168 -12.10 2.94 12.61
CA PRO A 168 -11.46 4.21 12.21
C PRO A 168 -11.96 5.43 13.01
N SER A 169 -13.16 5.36 13.58
CA SER A 169 -13.72 6.38 14.49
C SER A 169 -13.14 6.34 15.90
N ASN A 170 -12.43 5.27 16.27
CA ASN A 170 -11.78 5.19 17.57
C ASN A 170 -10.56 6.13 17.60
N MET A 171 -10.63 7.13 18.49
CA MET A 171 -9.55 8.11 18.67
C MET A 171 -8.61 7.78 19.84
N GLU A 172 -8.88 6.71 20.59
CA GLU A 172 -8.02 6.26 21.69
C GLU A 172 -6.71 5.67 21.14
N LEU A 173 -5.59 6.26 21.54
CA LEU A 173 -4.26 5.81 21.14
C LEU A 173 -4.02 4.39 21.65
N ALA A 174 -3.48 3.53 20.78
CA ALA A 174 -3.07 2.21 21.21
C ALA A 174 -2.02 2.30 22.33
N PRO A 175 -1.98 1.38 23.31
CA PRO A 175 -1.11 1.50 24.47
C PRO A 175 0.38 1.72 24.15
N TRP A 176 0.87 1.06 23.09
CA TRP A 176 2.25 1.22 22.62
C TRP A 176 2.55 2.59 22.00
N VAL A 177 1.54 3.31 21.51
CA VAL A 177 1.63 4.70 21.03
C VAL A 177 1.45 5.67 22.19
N ALA A 178 0.43 5.46 23.04
CA ALA A 178 0.08 6.34 24.15
C ALA A 178 1.26 6.64 25.08
N ARG A 179 2.12 5.65 25.36
CA ARG A 179 3.32 5.84 26.19
C ARG A 179 4.31 6.90 25.70
N PHE A 180 4.28 7.27 24.41
CA PHE A 180 5.12 8.33 23.85
C PHE A 180 4.52 9.74 24.03
N TYR A 181 3.24 9.82 24.42
CA TYR A 181 2.49 11.06 24.62
C TYR A 181 2.11 11.28 26.09
N ASN A 182 2.17 10.25 26.92
CA ASN A 182 1.92 10.31 28.37
C ASN A 182 3.16 10.71 29.21
N LEU A 183 4.21 11.20 28.56
CA LEU A 183 5.36 11.82 29.24
C LEU A 183 5.08 13.32 29.40
N ILE A 184 4.15 13.65 30.29
CA ILE A 184 3.98 14.98 30.89
C ILE A 184 4.17 14.81 32.38
#